data_AF-A0A2B5GS06-F1
#
_entry.id   AF-A0A2B5GS06-F1
#
_cell.length_a   1.000
_cell.length_b   1.000
_cell.length_c   1.000
_cell.angle_alpha   90.00
_cell.angle_beta   90.00
_cell.angle_gamma   90.00
#
_symmetry.space_group_name_H-M   'P 1'
#
loop_
_entity.id
_entity.type
_entity.pdbx_description
1 polymer ?
#
loop_
_entity_poly.entity_id
_entity_poly.type
_entity_poly.pdbx_seq_one_letter_code
_entity_poly.pdbx_strand_id
1 'polypeptide(L)'
;MAGSSLQYRLPYFISGESLPHVSIDVEEMNKGAVNYARSGISKEEIINQFIFTRKRLVSLIRRVHDRDFNTYYQFGKENMKLNDYFWILIQHDVKHKEEIVDFLKSNQIQL
;
A
#
# COMPACT_ATOMS: atom_id res chain seq x y z
N MET A 1 -6.28 -2.30 -2.55
CA MET A 1 -4.87 -2.20 -3.00
C MET A 1 -4.26 -0.88 -2.54
N ALA A 2 -3.78 -0.79 -1.30
CA ALA A 2 -3.14 0.44 -0.81
C ALA A 2 -1.76 0.72 -1.45
N GLY A 3 -1.07 -0.34 -1.91
CA GLY A 3 0.30 -0.26 -2.45
C GLY A 3 0.46 0.41 -3.81
N SER A 4 -0.60 0.52 -4.62
CA SER A 4 -0.54 1.21 -5.92
C SER A 4 -0.41 2.73 -5.75
N SER A 5 -1.05 3.31 -4.74
CA SER A 5 -0.99 4.75 -4.47
C SER A 5 0.41 5.24 -4.07
N LEU A 6 1.19 4.40 -3.37
CA LEU A 6 2.47 4.82 -2.82
C LEU A 6 3.57 4.94 -3.89
N GLN A 7 3.54 4.12 -4.93
CA GLN A 7 4.50 4.25 -6.04
C GLN A 7 4.38 5.61 -6.75
N TYR A 8 3.18 6.19 -6.78
CA TYR A 8 2.94 7.53 -7.31
C TYR A 8 3.34 8.64 -6.33
N ARG A 9 3.29 8.38 -5.02
CA ARG A 9 3.61 9.36 -3.97
C ARG A 9 5.10 9.46 -3.68
N LEU A 10 5.84 8.36 -3.82
CA LEU A 10 7.26 8.28 -3.53
C LEU A 10 8.14 9.30 -4.27
N PRO A 11 7.94 9.56 -5.57
CA PRO A 11 8.69 10.60 -6.28
C PRO A 11 8.63 11.97 -5.60
N TYR A 12 7.47 12.36 -5.07
CA TYR A 12 7.29 13.63 -4.36
C TYR A 12 8.06 13.66 -3.02
N PHE A 13 8.14 12.54 -2.31
CA PHE A 13 8.97 12.44 -1.11
C PHE A 13 10.46 12.56 -1.44
N ILE A 14 10.89 12.00 -2.56
CA ILE A 14 12.27 12.07 -3.04
C ILE A 14 12.63 13.49 -3.51
N SER A 15 11.71 14.19 -4.20
CA SER A 15 11.92 15.55 -4.68
C SER A 15 11.69 16.64 -3.62
N GLY A 16 11.07 16.28 -2.48
CA GLY A 16 10.66 17.25 -1.45
C GLY A 16 9.46 18.09 -1.87
N GLU A 17 8.78 17.72 -2.96
CA GLU A 17 7.62 18.42 -3.49
C GLU A 17 6.34 18.04 -2.72
N SER A 18 5.40 18.97 -2.68
CA SER A 18 4.08 18.71 -2.11
C SER A 18 3.35 17.64 -2.92
N LEU A 19 2.73 16.69 -2.22
CA LEU A 19 1.83 15.74 -2.87
C LEU A 19 0.66 16.49 -3.54
N PRO A 20 0.28 16.15 -4.77
CA PRO A 20 -0.89 16.74 -5.41
C PRO A 20 -2.13 16.43 -4.56
N HIS A 21 -3.01 17.41 -4.40
CA HIS A 21 -4.28 17.22 -3.72
C HIS A 21 -5.19 16.36 -4.60
N VAL A 22 -5.13 15.04 -4.40
CA VAL A 22 -6.00 14.08 -5.08
C VAL A 22 -7.03 13.61 -4.06
N SER A 23 -8.29 13.99 -4.26
CA SER A 23 -9.40 13.35 -3.55
C SER A 23 -9.51 11.92 -4.07
N ILE A 24 -9.10 10.96 -3.25
CA ILE A 24 -9.27 9.55 -3.57
C ILE A 24 -10.64 9.14 -3.04
N ASP A 25 -11.54 8.76 -3.93
CA ASP A 25 -12.76 8.06 -3.56
C ASP A 25 -12.40 6.62 -3.19
N VAL A 26 -12.33 6.36 -1.89
CA VAL A 26 -11.91 5.06 -1.36
C VAL A 26 -12.95 3.98 -1.70
N GLU A 27 -14.23 4.33 -1.80
CA GLU A 27 -15.30 3.40 -2.15
C GLU A 27 -15.23 2.99 -3.61
N GLU A 28 -15.03 3.96 -4.51
CA GLU A 28 -14.82 3.68 -5.93
C GLU A 28 -13.60 2.79 -6.16
N MET A 29 -12.47 3.12 -5.51
CA MET A 29 -11.25 2.32 -5.59
C MET A 29 -11.46 0.89 -5.08
N ASN A 30 -12.17 0.73 -3.96
CA ASN A 30 -12.48 -0.58 -3.39
C ASN A 30 -13.39 -1.39 -4.32
N LYS A 31 -14.42 -0.75 -4.88
CA LYS A 31 -15.31 -1.36 -5.87
C LYS A 31 -14.54 -1.82 -7.11
N GLY A 32 -13.62 -1.00 -7.60
CA GLY A 32 -12.71 -1.36 -8.70
C GLY A 32 -11.84 -2.58 -8.36
N ALA A 33 -11.27 -2.63 -7.16
CA ALA A 33 -10.47 -3.77 -6.71
C ALA A 33 -11.30 -5.07 -6.61
N VAL A 34 -12.53 -5.01 -6.11
CA VAL A 34 -13.46 -6.15 -6.06
C VAL A 34 -13.83 -6.63 -7.47
N ASN A 35 -14.17 -5.70 -8.36
CA ASN A 35 -14.50 -6.02 -9.75
C ASN A 35 -13.32 -6.70 -10.45
N TYR A 36 -12.10 -6.19 -10.23
CA TYR A 36 -10.88 -6.79 -10.76
C TYR A 36 -10.64 -8.20 -10.21
N ALA A 37 -10.74 -8.40 -8.90
CA ALA A 37 -10.59 -9.72 -8.29
C ALA A 37 -11.63 -10.74 -8.79
N ARG A 38 -12.77 -10.27 -9.30
CA ARG A 38 -13.86 -11.08 -9.86
C ARG A 38 -13.87 -11.15 -11.40
N SER A 39 -12.88 -10.58 -12.08
CA SER A 39 -12.86 -10.49 -13.55
C SER A 39 -12.41 -11.78 -14.26
N GLY A 40 -12.19 -12.86 -13.51
CA GLY A 40 -11.62 -14.12 -14.03
C GLY A 40 -10.10 -14.25 -13.90
N ILE A 41 -9.43 -13.28 -13.28
CA ILE A 41 -8.02 -13.42 -12.89
C ILE A 41 -7.84 -14.53 -11.83
N SER A 42 -6.76 -15.31 -11.94
CA SER A 42 -6.47 -16.34 -10.95
C SER A 42 -5.96 -15.75 -9.63
N LYS A 43 -6.16 -16.49 -8.54
CA LYS A 43 -5.63 -16.16 -7.21
C LYS A 43 -4.10 -16.00 -7.25
N GLU A 44 -3.41 -16.89 -7.96
CA GLU A 44 -1.96 -16.90 -8.13
C GLU A 44 -1.47 -15.63 -8.83
N GLU A 45 -2.17 -15.18 -9.87
CA GLU A 45 -1.86 -13.92 -10.55
C GLU A 45 -2.03 -12.70 -9.63
N ILE A 46 -3.12 -12.64 -8.85
CA ILE A 46 -3.32 -11.56 -7.87
C ILE A 46 -2.16 -11.53 -6.86
N ILE A 47 -1.79 -12.70 -6.31
CA ILE A 47 -0.68 -12.81 -5.35
C ILE A 47 0.64 -12.38 -5.99
N ASN A 48 0.92 -12.82 -7.21
CA ASN A 48 2.14 -12.45 -7.93
C ASN A 48 2.20 -10.94 -8.21
N GLN A 49 1.08 -10.31 -8.58
CA GLN A 49 1.01 -8.86 -8.75
C GLN A 49 1.25 -8.11 -7.43
N PHE A 50 0.69 -8.62 -6.32
CA PHE A 50 0.95 -8.06 -5.00
C PHE A 50 2.44 -8.13 -4.64
N ILE A 51 3.06 -9.31 -4.80
CA ILE A 51 4.50 -9.52 -4.53
C ILE A 51 5.35 -8.60 -5.41
N PHE A 52 5.08 -8.54 -6.71
CA PHE A 52 5.78 -7.67 -7.65
C PHE A 52 5.69 -6.19 -7.23
N THR A 53 4.48 -5.73 -6.92
CA THR A 53 4.21 -4.36 -6.48
C THR A 53 4.95 -4.03 -5.19
N ARG A 54 5.00 -4.96 -4.22
CA ARG A 54 5.72 -4.78 -2.96
C ARG A 54 7.23 -4.77 -3.14
N LYS A 55 7.78 -5.63 -3.99
CA LYS A 55 9.22 -5.61 -4.34
C LYS A 55 9.62 -4.29 -5.00
N ARG A 56 8.82 -3.81 -5.94
CA ARG A 56 9.04 -2.50 -6.58
C ARG A 56 8.95 -1.35 -5.58
N LEU A 57 7.99 -1.41 -4.65
CA LEU A 57 7.88 -0.40 -3.60
C LEU A 57 9.16 -0.34 -2.74
N VAL A 58 9.64 -1.50 -2.27
CA VAL A 58 10.86 -1.58 -1.46
C VAL A 58 12.08 -1.07 -2.25
N SER A 59 12.17 -1.35 -3.56
CA SER A 59 13.29 -0.85 -4.37
C SER A 59 13.28 0.67 -4.55
N LEU A 60 12.11 1.31 -4.53
CA LEU A 60 11.98 2.76 -4.53
C LEU A 60 12.32 3.37 -3.16
N ILE A 61 11.84 2.76 -2.07
CA ILE A 61 12.13 3.22 -0.69
C ILE A 61 13.64 3.22 -0.43
N ARG A 62 14.39 2.24 -0.94
CA ARG A 62 15.86 2.18 -0.84
C ARG A 62 16.59 3.37 -1.46
N ARG A 63 15.91 4.20 -2.26
CA ARG A 63 16.50 5.40 -2.88
C ARG A 63 16.27 6.66 -2.04
N VAL A 64 15.45 6.57 -0.99
CA VAL A 64 15.20 7.68 -0.06
C VAL A 64 16.43 7.82 0.85
N HIS A 65 16.90 9.05 1.07
CA HIS A 65 18.05 9.29 1.94
C HIS A 65 17.66 9.08 3.41
N ASP A 66 18.54 8.51 4.24
CA ASP A 66 18.21 8.17 5.65
C ASP A 66 17.64 9.34 6.46
N ARG A 67 18.15 10.55 6.22
CA ARG A 67 17.66 11.79 6.85
C ARG A 67 16.19 12.08 6.56
N ASP A 68 15.71 11.70 5.39
CA ASP A 68 14.36 12.01 4.90
C ASP A 68 13.30 11.14 5.61
N PHE A 69 13.66 9.97 6.15
CA PHE A 69 12.73 9.15 6.92
C PHE A 69 12.20 9.84 8.19
N ASN A 70 13.02 10.71 8.78
CA ASN A 70 12.66 11.45 10.00
C ASN A 70 12.13 12.86 9.71
N THR A 71 12.02 13.24 8.43
CA THR A 71 11.45 14.52 7.99
C THR A 71 9.92 14.45 7.98
N TYR A 72 9.28 15.56 8.33
CA TYR A 72 7.83 15.73 8.28
C TYR A 72 7.36 16.06 6.87
N TYR A 73 6.31 15.38 6.42
CA TYR A 73 5.66 15.62 5.14
C TYR A 73 4.16 15.81 5.33
N GLN A 74 3.55 16.61 4.45
CA GLN A 74 2.10 16.80 4.43
C GLN A 74 1.42 15.65 3.66
N PHE A 75 0.65 14.84 4.37
CA PHE A 75 -0.17 13.75 3.83
C PHE A 75 -1.65 14.13 3.90
N GLY A 76 -2.17 14.74 2.83
CA GLY A 76 -3.54 15.26 2.83
C GLY A 76 -3.70 16.36 3.88
N LYS A 77 -4.50 16.12 4.92
CA LYS A 77 -4.70 17.07 6.04
C LYS A 77 -3.73 16.83 7.20
N GLU A 78 -3.01 15.72 7.22
CA GLU A 78 -2.13 15.34 8.31
C GLU A 78 -0.67 15.65 8.00
N ASN A 79 0.11 15.96 9.04
CA ASN A 79 1.55 16.13 8.95
C ASN A 79 2.21 15.04 9.80
N MET A 80 3.05 14.20 9.19
CA MET A 80 3.71 13.08 9.87
C MET A 80 5.08 12.78 9.27
N LYS A 81 5.92 12.05 10.01
CA LYS A 81 7.20 11.62 9.48
C LYS A 81 7.01 10.53 8.45
N LEU A 82 7.91 10.47 7.47
CA LEU A 82 7.87 9.42 6.46
C LEU A 82 8.00 8.00 7.08
N ASN A 83 8.75 7.86 8.17
CA ASN A 83 8.83 6.59 8.92
C ASN A 83 7.48 6.19 9.54
N ASP A 84 6.76 7.13 10.15
CA ASP A 84 5.43 6.88 10.74
C ASP A 84 4.43 6.46 9.65
N TYR A 85 4.51 7.11 8.49
CA TYR A 85 3.69 6.76 7.34
C TYR A 85 3.97 5.32 6.85
N PHE A 86 5.23 4.92 6.72
CA PHE A 86 5.56 3.54 6.34
C PHE A 86 5.16 2.52 7.42
N TRP A 87 5.26 2.89 8.70
CA TRP A 87 4.80 2.05 9.80
C TRP A 87 3.30 1.74 9.69
N ILE A 88 2.46 2.75 9.41
CA ILE A 88 1.02 2.57 9.19
C ILE A 88 0.76 1.56 8.07
N LEU A 89 1.54 1.62 6.98
CA LEU A 89 1.39 0.68 5.85
C LEU A 89 1.81 -0.75 6.20
N ILE A 90 2.84 -0.92 7.02
CA ILE A 90 3.25 -2.23 7.53
C ILE A 90 2.13 -2.82 8.40
N GLN A 91 1.57 -2.03 9.33
CA GLN A 91 0.46 -2.47 10.17
C GLN A 91 -0.78 -2.85 9.36
N HIS A 92 -1.07 -2.10 8.29
CA HIS A 92 -2.14 -2.42 7.36
C HIS A 92 -1.91 -3.77 6.65
N ASP A 93 -0.69 -4.08 6.23
CA ASP A 93 -0.37 -5.37 5.60
C ASP A 93 -0.46 -6.54 6.61
N VAL A 94 -0.03 -6.33 7.85
CA VAL A 94 -0.17 -7.31 8.94
C VAL A 94 -1.65 -7.61 9.19
N LYS A 95 -2.48 -6.58 9.33
CA LYS A 95 -3.92 -6.73 9.54
C LYS A 95 -4.58 -7.55 8.41
N HIS A 96 -4.27 -7.28 7.16
CA HIS A 96 -4.82 -8.07 6.05
C HIS A 96 -4.37 -9.52 6.06
N LYS A 97 -3.11 -9.79 6.44
CA LYS A 97 -2.64 -11.16 6.61
C LYS A 97 -3.44 -11.88 7.70
N GLU A 98 -3.70 -11.21 8.82
CA GLU A 98 -4.52 -11.75 9.91
C GLU A 98 -5.95 -12.05 9.44
N GLU A 99 -6.60 -11.10 8.76
CA GLU A 99 -7.95 -11.28 8.18
C GLU A 99 -8.03 -12.49 7.22
N ILE A 100 -7.01 -12.68 6.37
CA ILE A 100 -6.92 -13.85 5.48
C ILE A 100 -6.78 -15.13 6.29
N VAL A 101 -5.88 -15.17 7.27
CA VAL A 101 -5.66 -16.36 8.12
C VAL A 101 -6.91 -16.72 8.90
N ASP A 102 -7.61 -15.73 9.45
CA ASP A 102 -8.84 -15.93 10.21
C ASP A 102 -9.98 -16.42 9.32
N PHE A 103 -10.09 -15.89 8.10
CA PHE A 103 -11.02 -16.40 7.10
C PHE A 103 -10.74 -17.89 6.78
N LEU A 104 -9.48 -18.26 6.52
CA LEU A 104 -9.12 -19.64 6.19
C LEU A 104 -9.42 -20.60 7.34
N LYS A 105 -9.05 -20.23 8.58
CA LYS A 105 -9.35 -21.01 9.79
C LYS A 105 -10.85 -21.20 10.00
N SER A 106 -11.62 -20.13 9.86
CA SER A 106 -13.08 -20.16 10.06
C SER A 106 -13.79 -21.02 9.02
N ASN A 107 -13.19 -21.19 7.84
CA ASN A 107 -13.72 -22.03 6.75
C ASN A 107 -13.06 -23.42 6.67
N GLN A 108 -12.27 -23.81 7.68
CA GLN A 108 -11.55 -25.11 7.74
C GLN A 108 -10.65 -25.38 6.52
N ILE A 109 -10.16 -24.31 5.88
CA ILE A 109 -9.23 -24.41 4.75
C ILE A 109 -7.83 -24.54 5.34
N GLN A 110 -7.19 -25.69 5.14
CA GLN A 110 -5.79 -25.90 5.54
C GLN A 110 -4.86 -25.10 4.62
N LEU A 111 -3.86 -24.46 5.23
CA LEU A 111 -2.75 -23.78 4.54
C LEU A 111 -1.66 -24.78 4.12
#